data_AF-S4PI83-F1
#
_entry.id   AF-S4PI83-F1
#
_cell.length_a   1.000
_cell.length_b   1.000
_cell.length_c   1.000
_cell.angle_alpha   90.00
_cell.angle_beta   90.00
_cell.angle_gamma   90.00
#
_symmetry.space_group_name_H-M   'P 1'
#
loop_
_entity.id
_entity.type
_entity.pdbx_description
1 polymer ?
#
loop_
_entity_poly.entity_id
_entity_poly.type
_entity_poly.pdbx_seq_one_letter_code
_entity_poly.pdbx_strand_id
1 'polypeptide(L)'
;MKTRYLSNPDYNFEKVNRASMACGPMVKWAIAQIEYADMLKRVEPLRNELKALEDQAQSNVTAGNGVRDLIAQLEKSIASYKEEYAQLISQAQAIKTDLENVQAKVDRSIALLKSLVIERERWEASSEAFRSQMSTIVGDVLLSAAFIAYGGYFDQHYRQNLFSTWTTHLAA
;
A
#
# COMPACT_ATOMS: atom_id res chain seq x y z
N MET A 1 2.49 79.89 -23.09
CA MET A 1 1.59 80.68 -22.23
C MET A 1 2.23 81.00 -20.87
N LYS A 2 2.72 80.00 -20.13
CA LYS A 2 3.42 80.19 -18.85
C LYS A 2 4.54 81.22 -18.89
N THR A 3 5.50 81.04 -19.81
CA THR A 3 6.71 81.87 -19.92
C THR A 3 6.47 83.31 -20.37
N ARG A 4 5.27 83.63 -20.88
CA ARG A 4 4.96 84.93 -21.51
C ARG A 4 3.91 85.75 -20.74
N TYR A 5 3.06 85.11 -19.94
CA TYR A 5 1.99 85.77 -19.20
C TYR A 5 1.99 85.47 -17.70
N LEU A 6 2.26 84.23 -17.28
CA LEU A 6 2.23 83.83 -15.85
C LEU A 6 3.53 84.15 -15.09
N SER A 7 4.63 84.36 -15.81
CA SER A 7 5.91 84.85 -15.28
C SER A 7 5.95 86.36 -15.04
N ASN A 8 4.91 87.10 -15.44
CA ASN A 8 4.81 88.54 -15.23
C ASN A 8 4.24 88.84 -13.83
N PRO A 9 4.95 89.60 -12.96
CA PRO A 9 4.46 90.02 -11.63
C PRO A 9 3.16 90.84 -11.64
N ASP A 10 2.75 91.35 -12.81
CA ASP A 10 1.51 92.11 -12.99
C ASP A 10 0.29 91.23 -13.32
N TYR A 11 0.48 89.96 -13.65
CA TYR A 11 -0.59 89.02 -13.99
C TYR A 11 -1.09 88.26 -12.75
N ASN A 12 -1.72 88.98 -11.82
CA ASN A 12 -2.32 88.42 -10.60
C ASN A 12 -3.83 88.68 -10.56
N PHE A 13 -4.56 87.82 -9.82
CA PHE A 13 -6.02 87.93 -9.65
C PHE A 13 -6.46 89.30 -9.12
N GLU A 14 -5.84 89.81 -8.05
CA GLU A 14 -6.15 91.09 -7.42
C GLU A 14 -5.96 92.30 -8.35
N LYS A 15 -4.90 92.31 -9.18
CA LYS A 15 -4.62 93.39 -10.14
C LYS A 15 -5.61 93.38 -11.30
N VAL A 16 -5.89 92.21 -11.87
CA VAL A 16 -6.85 92.08 -12.99
C VAL A 16 -8.29 92.31 -12.52
N ASN A 17 -8.63 91.86 -11.32
CA ASN A 17 -9.95 92.09 -10.72
C ASN A 17 -10.20 93.58 -10.41
N ARG A 18 -9.15 94.32 -10.03
CA ARG A 18 -9.21 95.78 -9.85
C ARG A 18 -9.43 96.54 -11.17
N ALA A 19 -8.89 96.04 -12.27
CA ALA A 19 -9.09 96.62 -13.60
C ALA A 19 -10.44 96.21 -14.23
N SER A 20 -10.92 94.99 -13.99
CA SER A 20 -12.22 94.50 -14.46
C SER A 20 -12.74 93.37 -13.58
N MET A 21 -13.91 93.62 -12.96
CA MET A 21 -14.59 92.68 -12.07
C MET A 21 -15.08 91.39 -12.78
N ALA A 22 -15.33 91.45 -14.10
CA ALA A 22 -15.71 90.27 -14.87
C ALA A 22 -14.49 89.43 -15.29
N CYS A 23 -13.33 90.06 -15.49
CA CYS A 23 -12.12 89.39 -15.96
C CYS A 23 -11.31 88.73 -14.83
N GLY A 24 -11.46 89.16 -13.58
CA GLY A 24 -10.79 88.57 -12.41
C GLY A 24 -11.03 87.06 -12.26
N PRO A 25 -12.29 86.60 -12.17
CA PRO A 25 -12.62 85.18 -12.06
C PRO A 25 -12.10 84.33 -13.23
N MET A 26 -12.09 84.89 -14.45
CA MET A 26 -11.56 84.20 -15.64
C MET A 26 -10.05 83.98 -15.54
N VAL A 27 -9.29 84.96 -15.04
CA VAL A 27 -7.84 84.81 -14.82
C VAL A 27 -7.57 83.78 -13.71
N LYS A 28 -8.35 83.77 -12.63
CA LYS A 28 -8.25 82.75 -11.58
C LYS A 28 -8.50 81.33 -12.13
N TRP A 29 -9.54 81.17 -12.95
CA TRP A 29 -9.86 79.91 -13.62
C TRP A 29 -8.73 79.49 -14.57
N ALA A 30 -8.18 80.42 -15.37
CA ALA A 30 -7.09 80.13 -16.29
C ALA A 30 -5.80 79.70 -15.55
N ILE A 31 -5.44 80.35 -14.43
CA ILE A 31 -4.31 79.95 -13.58
C ILE A 31 -4.53 78.55 -13.02
N ALA A 32 -5.71 78.28 -12.43
CA ALA A 32 -6.05 76.98 -11.88
C ALA A 32 -6.03 75.87 -12.94
N GLN A 33 -6.53 76.15 -14.15
CA GLN A 33 -6.52 75.19 -15.26
C GLN A 33 -5.09 74.85 -15.71
N ILE A 34 -4.20 75.83 -15.67
CA ILE A 34 -2.78 75.67 -16.05
C ILE A 34 -1.98 74.94 -14.97
N GLU A 35 -2.25 75.20 -13.69
CA GLU A 35 -1.67 74.45 -12.56
C GLU A 35 -2.17 73.01 -12.54
N TYR A 36 -3.46 72.80 -12.77
CA TYR A 36 -4.06 71.47 -12.92
C TYR A 36 -3.43 70.70 -14.08
N ALA A 37 -3.21 71.33 -15.24
CA ALA A 37 -2.58 70.68 -16.39
C ALA A 37 -1.13 70.22 -16.10
N ASP A 38 -0.36 71.00 -15.34
CA ASP A 38 0.99 70.60 -14.92
C ASP A 38 0.98 69.47 -13.89
N MET A 39 0.05 69.53 -12.92
CA MET A 39 -0.14 68.48 -11.94
C MET A 39 -0.58 67.17 -12.62
N LEU A 40 -1.52 67.26 -13.58
CA LEU A 40 -1.99 66.14 -14.37
C LEU A 40 -0.84 65.47 -15.11
N LYS A 41 0.04 66.24 -15.78
CA LYS A 41 1.23 65.69 -16.46
C LYS A 41 2.16 64.92 -15.54
N ARG A 42 2.24 65.28 -14.25
CA ARG A 42 3.06 64.57 -13.27
C ARG A 42 2.34 63.36 -12.69
N VAL A 43 1.02 63.45 -12.48
CA VAL A 43 0.22 62.41 -11.81
C VAL A 43 -0.25 61.31 -12.76
N GLU A 44 -0.48 61.63 -14.03
CA GLU A 44 -0.91 60.68 -15.07
C GLU A 44 0.06 59.49 -15.25
N PRO A 45 1.39 59.66 -15.35
CA PRO A 45 2.30 58.52 -15.39
C PRO A 45 2.25 57.67 -14.12
N LEU A 46 2.15 58.30 -12.93
CA LEU A 46 2.04 57.57 -11.66
C LEU A 46 0.73 56.78 -11.57
N ARG A 47 -0.39 57.32 -12.08
CA ARG A 47 -1.67 56.59 -12.15
C ARG A 47 -1.61 55.42 -13.10
N ASN A 48 -0.95 55.59 -14.25
CA ASN A 48 -0.80 54.51 -15.23
C ASN A 48 0.09 53.39 -14.67
N GLU A 49 1.17 53.73 -13.98
CA GLU A 49 2.05 52.77 -13.31
C GLU A 49 1.33 52.04 -12.17
N LEU A 50 0.59 52.77 -11.33
CA LEU A 50 -0.19 52.19 -10.25
C LEU A 50 -1.25 51.21 -10.78
N LYS A 51 -1.96 51.58 -11.85
CA LYS A 51 -2.93 50.69 -12.51
C LYS A 51 -2.25 49.43 -13.07
N ALA A 52 -1.10 49.57 -13.72
CA ALA A 52 -0.35 48.42 -14.25
C ALA A 52 0.11 47.47 -13.13
N LEU A 53 0.55 48.01 -11.99
CA LEU A 53 0.92 47.24 -10.81
C LEU A 53 -0.28 46.55 -10.16
N GLU A 54 -1.44 47.22 -10.08
CA GLU A 54 -2.69 46.63 -9.60
C GLU A 54 -3.13 45.45 -10.49
N ASP A 55 -3.11 45.64 -11.82
CA ASP A 55 -3.46 44.59 -12.79
C ASP A 55 -2.50 43.39 -12.67
N GLN A 56 -1.20 43.64 -12.50
CA GLN A 56 -0.19 42.59 -12.33
C GLN A 56 -0.32 41.87 -10.98
N ALA A 57 -0.61 42.60 -9.90
CA ALA A 57 -0.87 42.03 -8.59
C ALA A 57 -2.12 41.14 -8.63
N GLN A 58 -3.19 41.60 -9.28
CA GLN A 58 -4.42 40.82 -9.44
C GLN A 58 -4.17 39.53 -10.22
N SER A 59 -3.39 39.59 -11.31
CA SER A 59 -2.98 38.41 -12.08
C SER A 59 -2.16 37.42 -11.25
N ASN A 60 -1.23 37.91 -10.42
CA ASN A 60 -0.44 37.06 -9.53
C ASN A 60 -1.31 36.40 -8.45
N VAL A 61 -2.30 37.11 -7.90
CA VAL A 61 -3.23 36.56 -6.91
C VAL A 61 -4.10 35.46 -7.53
N THR A 62 -4.63 35.67 -8.75
CA THR A 62 -5.43 34.63 -9.42
C THR A 62 -4.59 33.41 -9.77
N ALA A 63 -3.36 33.60 -10.25
CA ALA A 63 -2.41 32.50 -10.49
C ALA A 63 -2.08 31.75 -9.18
N GLY A 64 -1.82 32.48 -8.09
CA GLY A 64 -1.53 31.90 -6.78
C GLY A 64 -2.70 31.08 -6.23
N ASN A 65 -3.93 31.58 -6.39
CA ASN A 65 -5.13 30.83 -6.00
C ASN A 65 -5.29 29.55 -6.83
N GLY A 66 -5.06 29.60 -8.15
CA GLY A 66 -5.11 28.41 -9.01
C GLY A 66 -4.09 27.34 -8.60
N VAL A 67 -2.87 27.74 -8.26
CA VAL A 67 -1.84 26.81 -7.73
C VAL A 67 -2.27 26.24 -6.38
N ARG A 68 -2.84 27.06 -5.49
CA ARG A 68 -3.32 26.61 -4.17
C ARG A 68 -4.44 25.57 -4.29
N ASP A 69 -5.37 25.79 -5.21
CA ASP A 69 -6.47 24.87 -5.46
C ASP A 69 -5.96 23.55 -6.06
N LEU A 70 -4.98 23.61 -6.95
CA LEU A 70 -4.31 22.42 -7.48
C LEU A 70 -3.60 21.62 -6.37
N ILE A 71 -2.88 22.30 -5.48
CA ILE A 71 -2.23 21.67 -4.33
C ILE A 71 -3.27 20.97 -3.46
N ALA A 72 -4.38 21.64 -3.13
CA ALA A 72 -5.44 21.03 -2.32
C ALA A 72 -6.07 19.79 -3.00
N GLN A 73 -6.23 19.80 -4.32
CA GLN A 73 -6.72 18.63 -5.07
C GLN A 73 -5.72 17.48 -5.03
N LEU A 74 -4.42 17.77 -5.21
CA LEU A 74 -3.35 16.77 -5.15
C LEU A 74 -3.18 16.18 -3.74
N GLU A 75 -3.27 17.01 -2.70
CA GLU A 75 -3.24 16.52 -1.32
C GLU A 75 -4.40 15.58 -1.02
N LYS A 76 -5.60 15.90 -1.54
CA LYS A 76 -6.77 15.04 -1.40
C LYS A 76 -6.60 13.70 -2.13
N SER A 77 -6.07 13.70 -3.34
CA SER A 77 -5.82 12.45 -4.09
C SER A 77 -4.70 11.62 -3.44
N ILE A 78 -3.64 12.25 -2.93
CA ILE A 78 -2.60 11.56 -2.17
C ILE A 78 -3.18 10.92 -0.91
N ALA A 79 -4.09 11.60 -0.20
CA ALA A 79 -4.75 11.03 0.97
C ALA A 79 -5.57 9.79 0.62
N SER A 80 -6.38 9.83 -0.45
CA SER A 80 -7.15 8.66 -0.89
C SER A 80 -6.25 7.51 -1.32
N TYR A 81 -5.19 7.78 -2.09
CA TYR A 81 -4.26 6.74 -2.51
C TYR A 81 -3.49 6.12 -1.34
N LYS A 82 -3.16 6.90 -0.30
CA LYS A 82 -2.55 6.35 0.92
C LYS A 82 -3.49 5.40 1.64
N GLU A 83 -4.78 5.71 1.70
CA GLU A 83 -5.78 4.84 2.31
C GLU A 83 -5.96 3.54 1.51
N GLU A 84 -6.14 3.64 0.20
CA GLU A 84 -6.22 2.47 -0.70
C GLU A 84 -4.97 1.60 -0.60
N TYR A 85 -3.78 2.21 -0.58
CA TYR A 85 -2.52 1.50 -0.45
C TYR A 85 -2.40 0.76 0.89
N ALA A 86 -2.82 1.39 1.99
CA ALA A 86 -2.84 0.73 3.30
C ALA A 86 -3.81 -0.48 3.31
N GLN A 87 -4.98 -0.35 2.68
CA GLN A 87 -5.93 -1.45 2.53
C GLN A 87 -5.33 -2.60 1.71
N LEU A 88 -4.70 -2.29 0.56
CA LEU A 88 -4.07 -3.30 -0.29
C LEU A 88 -2.92 -4.02 0.43
N ILE A 89 -2.09 -3.31 1.20
CA ILE A 89 -1.05 -3.94 2.02
C ILE A 89 -1.67 -4.89 3.04
N SER A 90 -2.74 -4.47 3.72
CA SER A 90 -3.40 -5.31 4.73
C SER A 90 -3.97 -6.60 4.11
N GLN A 91 -4.58 -6.50 2.92
CA GLN A 91 -5.10 -7.65 2.18
C GLN A 91 -3.98 -8.56 1.70
N ALA A 92 -2.89 -8.01 1.14
CA ALA A 92 -1.74 -8.78 0.72
C ALA A 92 -1.11 -9.55 1.88
N GLN A 93 -1.00 -8.91 3.06
CA GLN A 93 -0.48 -9.55 4.26
C GLN A 93 -1.42 -10.66 4.75
N ALA A 94 -2.73 -10.44 4.74
CA ALA A 94 -3.72 -11.47 5.11
C ALA A 94 -3.64 -12.69 4.19
N ILE A 95 -3.57 -12.47 2.87
CA ILE A 95 -3.39 -13.55 1.89
C ILE A 95 -2.08 -14.31 2.13
N LYS A 96 -1.00 -13.59 2.42
CA LYS A 96 0.30 -14.21 2.72
C LYS A 96 0.20 -15.11 3.97
N THR A 97 -0.43 -14.64 5.05
CA THR A 97 -0.61 -15.45 6.26
C THR A 97 -1.49 -16.67 6.01
N ASP A 98 -2.53 -16.54 5.19
CA ASP A 98 -3.39 -17.67 4.82
C ASP A 98 -2.64 -18.70 3.99
N LEU A 99 -1.81 -18.25 3.05
CA LEU A 99 -0.93 -19.14 2.28
C LEU A 99 0.05 -19.91 3.17
N GLU A 100 0.68 -19.24 4.13
CA GLU A 100 1.58 -19.89 5.10
C GLU A 100 0.83 -20.96 5.92
N ASN A 101 -0.39 -20.65 6.37
CA ASN A 101 -1.24 -21.58 7.10
C ASN A 101 -1.65 -22.80 6.26
N VAL A 102 -2.02 -22.58 4.99
CA VAL A 102 -2.38 -23.64 4.06
C VAL A 102 -1.16 -24.50 3.75
N GLN A 103 0.01 -23.91 3.51
CA GLN A 103 1.25 -24.63 3.26
C GLN A 103 1.58 -25.54 4.45
N ALA A 104 1.51 -25.03 5.68
CA ALA A 104 1.74 -25.84 6.87
C ALA A 104 0.71 -26.99 7.05
N LYS A 105 -0.52 -26.83 6.56
CA LYS A 105 -1.51 -27.93 6.51
C LYS A 105 -1.16 -28.97 5.44
N VAL A 106 -0.72 -28.52 4.28
CA VAL A 106 -0.28 -29.39 3.18
C VAL A 106 0.93 -30.22 3.59
N ASP A 107 1.96 -29.58 4.17
CA ASP A 107 3.18 -30.27 4.59
C ASP A 107 2.89 -31.36 5.63
N ARG A 108 2.03 -31.05 6.62
CA ARG A 108 1.56 -32.05 7.61
C ARG A 108 0.79 -33.19 6.96
N SER A 109 -0.06 -32.89 5.97
CA SER A 109 -0.85 -33.90 5.26
C SER A 109 0.05 -34.81 4.43
N ILE A 110 1.07 -34.25 3.76
CA ILE A 110 2.07 -35.02 3.01
C ILE A 110 2.88 -35.94 3.95
N ALA A 111 3.32 -35.42 5.10
CA ALA A 111 4.03 -36.22 6.09
C ALA A 111 3.15 -37.37 6.61
N LEU A 112 1.87 -37.11 6.87
CA LEU A 112 0.92 -38.13 7.30
C LEU A 112 0.69 -39.19 6.20
N LEU A 113 0.49 -38.77 4.95
CA LEU A 113 0.36 -39.70 3.82
C LEU A 113 1.60 -40.59 3.68
N LYS A 114 2.80 -40.01 3.80
CA LYS A 114 4.04 -40.77 3.78
C LYS A 114 4.10 -41.82 4.89
N SER A 115 3.74 -41.45 6.11
CA SER A 115 3.67 -42.39 7.23
C SER A 115 2.62 -43.48 7.02
N LEU A 116 1.47 -43.13 6.43
CA LEU A 116 0.38 -44.07 6.19
C LEU A 116 0.73 -45.09 5.10
N VAL A 117 1.51 -44.69 4.09
CA VAL A 117 2.01 -45.61 3.07
C VAL A 117 2.94 -46.65 3.68
N ILE A 118 3.87 -46.23 4.55
CA ILE A 118 4.77 -47.14 5.28
C ILE A 118 3.95 -48.10 6.15
N GLU A 119 2.93 -47.59 6.83
CA GLU A 119 2.06 -48.41 7.68
C GLU A 119 1.25 -49.42 6.88
N ARG A 120 0.76 -49.03 5.69
CA ARG A 120 0.08 -49.94 4.76
C ARG A 120 0.97 -51.09 4.34
N GLU A 121 2.21 -50.80 3.93
CA GLU A 121 3.18 -51.83 3.54
C GLU A 121 3.47 -52.79 4.71
N ARG A 122 3.59 -52.25 5.93
CA ARG A 122 3.75 -53.07 7.15
C ARG A 122 2.55 -53.98 7.40
N TRP A 123 1.33 -53.46 7.28
CA TRP A 123 0.11 -54.24 7.45
C TRP A 123 -0.05 -55.31 6.39
N GLU A 124 0.30 -55.00 5.14
CA GLU A 124 0.26 -55.96 4.03
C GLU A 124 1.25 -57.12 4.28
N ALA A 125 2.50 -56.80 4.65
CA ALA A 125 3.50 -57.81 5.02
C ALA A 125 3.06 -58.66 6.22
N SER A 126 2.50 -58.02 7.25
CA SER A 126 2.00 -58.72 8.45
C SER A 126 0.80 -59.61 8.12
N SER A 127 -0.10 -59.15 7.26
CA SER A 127 -1.27 -59.91 6.80
C SER A 127 -0.84 -61.16 6.03
N GLU A 128 0.16 -61.05 5.14
CA GLU A 128 0.67 -62.20 4.39
C GLU A 128 1.38 -63.19 5.33
N ALA A 129 2.19 -62.70 6.27
CA ALA A 129 2.81 -63.54 7.30
C ALA A 129 1.76 -64.27 8.16
N PHE A 130 0.70 -63.58 8.59
CA PHE A 130 -0.40 -64.20 9.32
C PHE A 130 -1.16 -65.21 8.48
N ARG A 131 -1.35 -64.97 7.19
CA ARG A 131 -1.98 -65.93 6.29
C ARG A 131 -1.15 -67.21 6.19
N SER A 132 0.17 -67.07 6.06
CA SER A 132 1.10 -68.21 6.06
C SER A 132 1.04 -68.98 7.38
N GLN A 133 1.18 -68.28 8.51
CA GLN A 133 1.10 -68.88 9.85
C GLN A 133 -0.25 -69.56 10.10
N MET A 134 -1.36 -68.96 9.67
CA MET A 134 -2.69 -69.54 9.81
C MET A 134 -2.84 -70.84 9.01
N SER A 135 -2.11 -70.99 7.89
CA SER A 135 -2.13 -72.23 7.12
C SER A 135 -1.36 -73.37 7.81
N THR A 136 -0.31 -73.06 8.59
CA THR A 136 0.50 -74.06 9.31
C THR A 136 0.12 -74.24 10.78
N ILE A 137 -0.74 -73.37 11.34
CA ILE A 137 -1.01 -73.28 12.79
C ILE A 137 -1.46 -74.60 13.42
N VAL A 138 -2.25 -75.41 12.70
CA VAL A 138 -2.74 -76.69 13.22
C VAL A 138 -1.58 -77.68 13.41
N GLY A 139 -0.66 -77.73 12.45
CA GLY A 139 0.56 -78.55 12.54
C GLY A 139 1.51 -78.04 13.62
N ASP A 140 1.72 -76.73 13.68
CA ASP A 140 2.60 -76.10 14.68
C ASP A 140 2.10 -76.32 16.11
N VAL A 141 0.78 -76.20 16.34
CA VAL A 141 0.16 -76.46 17.64
C VAL A 141 0.23 -77.94 18.00
N LEU A 142 -0.02 -78.85 17.04
CA LEU A 142 0.10 -80.30 17.28
C LEU A 142 1.52 -80.70 17.65
N LEU A 143 2.52 -80.21 16.92
CA LEU A 143 3.95 -80.44 17.21
C LEU A 143 4.34 -79.90 18.58
N SER A 144 3.89 -78.68 18.92
CA SER A 144 4.14 -78.06 20.22
C SER A 144 3.51 -78.87 21.35
N ALA A 145 2.27 -79.32 21.19
CA ALA A 145 1.57 -80.15 22.16
C ALA A 145 2.25 -81.52 22.34
N ALA A 146 2.65 -82.18 21.25
CA ALA A 146 3.37 -83.45 21.28
C ALA A 146 4.74 -83.32 21.96
N PHE A 147 5.46 -82.23 21.71
CA PHE A 147 6.74 -81.94 22.35
C PHE A 147 6.59 -81.74 23.86
N ILE A 148 5.56 -80.99 24.31
CA ILE A 148 5.27 -80.79 25.74
C ILE A 148 4.88 -82.12 26.40
N ALA A 149 4.04 -82.92 25.76
CA ALA A 149 3.53 -84.17 26.34
C ALA A 149 4.59 -85.29 26.41
N TYR A 150 5.42 -85.45 25.39
CA TYR A 150 6.33 -86.59 25.26
C TYR A 150 7.82 -86.22 25.33
N GLY A 151 8.20 -84.97 25.05
CA GLY A 151 9.59 -84.55 24.96
C GLY A 151 10.32 -84.46 26.30
N GLY A 152 9.61 -84.28 27.41
CA GLY A 152 10.21 -84.00 28.73
C GLY A 152 11.10 -85.10 29.30
N TYR A 153 10.85 -86.37 28.95
CA TYR A 153 11.61 -87.52 29.46
C TYR A 153 12.94 -87.73 28.72
N PHE A 154 13.10 -87.16 27.52
CA PHE A 154 14.21 -87.47 26.62
C PHE A 154 15.34 -86.43 26.67
N ASP A 155 16.57 -86.88 26.41
CA ASP A 155 17.72 -86.00 26.26
C ASP A 155 17.63 -85.13 24.98
N GLN A 156 18.38 -84.04 24.94
CA GLN A 156 18.33 -83.02 23.87
C GLN A 156 18.52 -83.62 22.47
N HIS A 157 19.45 -84.57 22.31
CA HIS A 157 19.70 -85.21 21.02
C HIS A 157 18.48 -86.02 20.55
N TYR A 158 17.83 -86.75 21.46
CA TYR A 158 16.67 -87.58 21.11
C TYR A 158 15.42 -86.72 20.87
N ARG A 159 15.26 -85.61 21.62
CA ARG A 159 14.23 -84.60 21.37
C ARG A 159 14.33 -83.97 19.98
N GLN A 160 15.53 -83.62 19.53
CA GLN A 160 15.73 -83.07 18.18
C GLN A 160 15.36 -84.08 17.09
N ASN A 161 15.75 -85.35 17.27
CA ASN A 161 15.43 -86.42 16.32
C ASN A 161 13.92 -86.73 16.25
N LEU A 162 13.23 -86.75 17.42
CA LEU A 162 11.77 -86.89 17.46
C LEU A 162 11.08 -85.73 16.76
N PHE A 163 11.50 -84.49 17.04
CA PHE A 163 10.91 -83.31 16.43
C PHE A 163 11.10 -83.28 14.90
N SER A 164 12.30 -83.63 14.39
CA SER A 164 12.55 -83.73 12.95
C SER A 164 11.73 -84.83 12.27
N THR A 165 11.56 -85.96 12.95
CA THR A 165 10.74 -87.08 12.44
C THR A 165 9.27 -86.68 12.35
N TRP A 166 8.73 -86.06 13.41
CA TRP A 166 7.33 -85.60 13.44
C TRP A 166 7.05 -84.51 12.41
N THR A 167 7.98 -83.55 12.24
CA THR A 167 7.86 -82.51 11.19
C THR A 167 7.88 -83.12 9.79
N THR A 168 8.73 -84.13 9.54
CA THR A 168 8.76 -84.84 8.24
C THR A 168 7.44 -85.55 7.95
N HIS A 169 6.82 -86.16 8.95
CA HIS A 169 5.52 -86.83 8.79
C HIS A 169 4.36 -85.87 8.54
N LEU A 170 4.44 -84.61 8.99
CA LEU A 170 3.41 -83.59 8.79
C LEU A 170 3.57 -82.83 7.46
N ALA A 171 4.72 -82.94 6.80
CA ALA A 171 5.01 -82.27 5.53
C ALA A 171 4.59 -83.10 4.29
N ALA A 172 4.22 -84.37 4.47
CA ALA A 172 3.75 -85.28 3.41
C ALA A 172 2.21 -85.29 3.33
#